data_AF-A0A528GZM3-F1
#
_entry.id   AF-A0A528GZM3-F1
#
_cell.length_a   1.000
_cell.length_b   1.000
_cell.length_c   1.000
_cell.angle_alpha   90.00
_cell.angle_beta   90.00
_cell.angle_gamma   90.00
#
_symmetry.space_group_name_H-M   'P 1'
#
loop_
_entity.id
_entity.type
_entity.pdbx_description
1 polymer ?
#
loop_
_entity_poly.entity_id
_entity_poly.type
_entity_poly.pdbx_seq_one_letter_code
_entity_poly.pdbx_strand_id
1 'polypeptide(L)'
;MEVRVGAGAYVCGEETSLLDSLEGKRGQVRAKPPLPAHKGLFGKPTVINNVISLASVPVIMDKGAAFYKDFGMGRSRGTIPIQIAGNVKYPGLYEAAFGMTLGEIVDDIGGGTATGRPVKAVQVGGPLGAYFPRALFDTPFDYEAFA
;
A
#
# COMPACT_ATOMS: atom_id res chain seq x y z
N MET A 1 9.71 22.48 1.58
CA MET A 1 9.11 21.21 2.07
C MET A 1 9.45 21.09 3.54
N GLU A 2 8.47 20.74 4.37
CA GLU A 2 8.67 20.55 5.81
C GLU A 2 8.15 19.17 6.22
N VAL A 3 8.76 18.59 7.26
CA VAL A 3 8.32 17.32 7.85
C VAL A 3 7.57 17.63 9.13
N ARG A 4 6.41 16.99 9.31
CA ARG A 4 5.64 17.03 10.56
C ARG A 4 5.67 15.65 11.20
N VAL A 5 5.99 15.59 12.48
CA VAL A 5 6.06 14.35 13.26
C VAL A 5 4.69 14.07 13.87
N GLY A 6 4.14 12.88 13.61
CA GLY A 6 2.88 12.44 14.22
C GLY A 6 3.04 12.08 15.70
N ALA A 7 1.92 11.91 16.42
CA ALA A 7 1.89 11.64 17.85
C ALA A 7 1.48 10.18 18.21
N GLY A 8 1.81 9.21 17.35
CA GLY A 8 1.59 7.78 17.62
C GLY A 8 0.16 7.26 17.41
N ALA A 9 -0.71 8.00 16.75
CA ALA A 9 -2.10 7.59 16.50
C ALA A 9 -2.26 6.91 15.12
N TYR A 10 -2.62 5.62 15.11
CA TYR A 10 -2.86 4.86 13.86
C TYR A 10 -3.94 5.49 12.98
N VAL A 11 -5.00 6.03 13.60
CA VAL A 11 -6.10 6.67 12.86
C VAL A 11 -5.63 7.82 11.98
N CYS A 12 -4.55 8.54 12.36
CA CYS A 12 -3.97 9.63 11.58
C CYS A 12 -3.35 9.17 10.24
N GLY A 13 -3.39 7.88 9.90
CA GLY A 13 -3.18 7.40 8.54
C GLY A 13 -4.36 7.69 7.60
N GLU A 14 -5.56 7.94 8.12
CA GLU A 14 -6.72 8.37 7.35
C GLU A 14 -6.58 9.86 6.97
N GLU A 15 -6.82 10.17 5.69
CA GLU A 15 -6.50 11.47 5.09
C GLU A 15 -7.07 12.69 5.83
N THR A 16 -8.30 12.62 6.35
CA THR A 16 -8.94 13.78 6.99
C THR A 16 -8.49 13.95 8.43
N SER A 17 -8.26 12.85 9.15
CA SER A 17 -7.69 12.90 10.50
C SER A 17 -6.21 13.34 10.47
N LEU A 18 -5.47 13.03 9.41
CA LEU A 18 -4.14 13.56 9.15
C LEU A 18 -4.16 15.09 9.00
N LEU A 19 -5.14 15.63 8.26
CA LEU A 19 -5.31 17.07 8.12
C LEU A 19 -5.60 17.74 9.46
N ASP A 20 -6.50 17.17 10.28
CA ASP A 20 -6.77 17.69 11.63
C ASP A 20 -5.51 17.70 12.49
N SER A 21 -4.72 16.62 12.45
CA SER A 21 -3.44 16.54 13.16
C SER A 21 -2.44 17.61 12.68
N LEU A 22 -2.36 17.89 11.38
CA LEU A 22 -1.50 18.93 10.80
C LEU A 22 -1.94 20.35 11.20
N GLU A 23 -3.25 20.55 11.40
CA GLU A 23 -3.86 21.79 11.88
C GLU A 23 -3.73 21.98 13.40
N GLY A 24 -3.08 21.06 14.11
CA GLY A 24 -2.90 21.11 15.56
C GLY A 24 -4.13 20.68 16.37
N LYS A 25 -5.10 20.02 15.73
CA LYS A 25 -6.30 19.46 16.37
C LYS A 25 -6.07 17.99 16.73
N ARG A 26 -7.02 17.42 17.46
CA ARG A 26 -7.08 15.95 17.62
C ARG A 26 -7.36 15.32 16.27
N GLY A 27 -6.64 14.27 15.91
CA GLY A 27 -6.84 13.52 14.66
C GLY A 27 -8.17 12.78 14.64
N GLN A 28 -9.26 13.49 14.33
CA GLN A 28 -10.59 12.93 14.17
C GLN A 28 -10.93 12.86 12.68
N VAL A 29 -11.60 11.78 12.28
CA VAL A 29 -12.08 11.65 10.90
C VAL A 29 -13.17 12.68 10.67
N ARG A 30 -13.04 13.47 9.59
CA ARG A 30 -14.06 14.43 9.15
C ARG A 30 -15.11 13.69 8.31
N ALA A 31 -16.38 14.07 8.46
CA ALA A 31 -17.43 13.58 7.58
C ALA A 31 -17.13 13.99 6.12
N LYS A 32 -17.34 13.08 5.17
CA LYS A 32 -17.32 13.37 3.73
C LYS A 32 -18.79 13.44 3.27
N PRO A 33 -19.24 14.51 2.58
CA PRO A 33 -18.49 15.66 2.01
C PRO A 33 -18.15 16.79 3.01
N PRO A 34 -17.17 17.68 2.69
CA PRO A 34 -16.46 17.85 1.40
C PRO A 34 -15.20 16.97 1.25
N LEU A 35 -14.81 16.68 0.00
CA LEU A 35 -13.54 15.99 -0.31
C LEU A 35 -12.33 16.92 -0.05
N PRO A 36 -11.21 16.39 0.48
CA PRO A 36 -9.98 17.17 0.70
C PRO A 36 -9.43 17.88 -0.55
N ALA A 37 -9.62 17.28 -1.73
CA ALA A 37 -9.24 17.88 -3.01
C ALA A 37 -9.94 19.23 -3.27
N HIS A 38 -11.09 19.50 -2.64
CA HIS A 38 -11.77 20.78 -2.70
C HIS A 38 -11.54 21.62 -1.43
N LYS A 39 -11.59 20.99 -0.25
CA LYS A 39 -11.42 21.63 1.06
C LYS A 39 -10.68 20.70 2.03
N GLY A 40 -9.35 20.75 1.99
CA GLY A 40 -8.45 19.95 2.82
C GLY A 40 -7.78 20.79 3.91
N LEU A 41 -6.45 20.88 3.85
CA LEU A 41 -5.61 21.55 4.83
C LEU A 41 -5.95 23.05 4.92
N PHE A 42 -6.31 23.53 6.11
CA PHE A 42 -6.72 24.92 6.34
C PHE A 42 -7.86 25.39 5.40
N GLY A 43 -8.72 24.44 5.00
CA GLY A 43 -9.85 24.70 4.11
C GLY A 43 -9.47 24.99 2.66
N LYS A 44 -8.24 24.68 2.23
CA LYS A 44 -7.76 24.87 0.85
C LYS A 44 -7.80 23.56 0.06
N PRO A 45 -8.00 23.60 -1.27
CA PRO A 45 -7.78 22.44 -2.14
C PRO A 45 -6.42 21.80 -1.84
N THR A 46 -6.43 20.51 -1.47
CA THR A 46 -5.21 19.81 -1.02
C THR A 46 -5.08 18.48 -1.70
N VAL A 47 -3.92 18.24 -2.31
CA VAL A 47 -3.52 16.93 -2.84
C VAL A 47 -2.96 16.10 -1.68
N ILE A 48 -3.53 14.92 -1.48
CA ILE A 48 -3.08 13.95 -0.46
C ILE A 48 -2.79 12.65 -1.19
N ASN A 49 -1.56 12.17 -1.04
CA ASN A 49 -1.11 10.94 -1.66
C ASN A 49 -0.23 10.17 -0.69
N ASN A 50 -0.23 8.84 -0.82
CA ASN A 50 0.77 8.01 -0.16
C ASN A 50 2.18 8.32 -0.72
N VAL A 51 3.20 8.09 0.10
CA VAL A 51 4.61 8.28 -0.27
C VAL A 51 4.96 7.56 -1.57
N ILE A 52 4.56 6.30 -1.75
CA ILE A 52 4.90 5.51 -2.94
C ILE A 52 4.23 6.10 -4.19
N SER A 53 2.99 6.57 -4.08
CA SER A 53 2.31 7.23 -5.20
C SER A 53 3.08 8.46 -5.70
N LEU A 54 3.60 9.29 -4.79
CA LEU A 54 4.42 10.44 -5.15
C LEU A 54 5.82 10.05 -5.64
N ALA A 55 6.42 9.01 -5.05
CA ALA A 55 7.73 8.49 -5.43
C ALA A 55 7.74 7.84 -6.83
N SER A 56 6.60 7.36 -7.33
CA SER A 56 6.46 6.86 -8.71
C SER A 56 6.35 7.98 -9.75
N VAL A 57 5.99 9.22 -9.37
CA VAL A 57 5.81 10.33 -10.33
C VAL A 57 7.11 10.63 -11.10
N PRO A 58 8.29 10.77 -10.47
CA PRO A 58 9.52 11.05 -11.20
C PRO A 58 9.83 10.06 -12.33
N VAL A 59 9.70 8.75 -12.10
CA VAL A 59 9.98 7.74 -13.15
C VAL A 59 8.94 7.76 -14.27
N ILE A 60 7.67 8.06 -13.95
CA ILE A 60 6.61 8.25 -14.96
C ILE A 60 6.91 9.46 -15.84
N MET A 61 7.40 10.56 -15.24
CA MET A 61 7.74 11.78 -15.98
C MET A 61 9.01 11.60 -16.82
N ASP A 62 10.01 10.88 -16.30
CA ASP A 62 11.30 10.64 -16.95
C ASP A 62 11.18 9.63 -18.11
N LYS A 63 10.53 8.49 -17.89
CA LYS A 63 10.43 7.40 -18.88
C LYS A 63 9.14 7.42 -19.71
N GLY A 64 8.19 8.27 -19.33
CA GLY A 64 6.88 8.40 -19.97
C GLY A 64 5.82 7.46 -19.41
N ALA A 65 4.56 7.87 -19.53
CA ALA A 65 3.42 7.13 -19.00
C ALA A 65 3.22 5.75 -19.64
N ALA A 66 3.54 5.59 -20.93
CA ALA A 66 3.44 4.31 -21.63
C ALA A 66 4.38 3.26 -21.01
N PHE A 67 5.64 3.64 -20.78
CA PHE A 67 6.63 2.78 -20.13
C PHE A 67 6.13 2.26 -18.77
N TYR A 68 5.59 3.12 -17.91
CA TYR A 68 5.11 2.70 -16.60
C TYR A 68 3.83 1.86 -16.68
N LYS A 69 2.94 2.18 -17.63
CA LYS A 69 1.67 1.47 -17.86
C LYS A 69 1.86 0.05 -18.39
N ASP A 70 2.97 -0.23 -19.08
CA ASP A 70 3.26 -1.55 -19.63
C ASP A 70 3.59 -2.60 -18.55
N PHE A 71 3.87 -2.16 -17.31
CA PHE A 71 3.93 -3.05 -16.15
C PHE A 71 2.55 -3.34 -15.55
N GLY A 72 2.42 -4.51 -14.94
CA GLY A 72 1.21 -4.94 -14.22
C GLY A 72 0.18 -5.61 -15.12
N MET A 73 -1.04 -5.74 -14.62
CA MET A 73 -2.15 -6.41 -15.31
C MET A 73 -3.47 -5.69 -15.08
N GLY A 74 -4.49 -5.97 -15.90
CA GLY A 74 -5.84 -5.44 -15.68
C GLY A 74 -5.87 -3.92 -15.51
N ARG A 75 -6.36 -3.44 -14.36
CA ARG A 75 -6.31 -2.02 -13.98
C ARG A 75 -5.18 -1.70 -13.00
N SER A 76 -4.55 -2.69 -12.39
CA SER A 76 -3.36 -2.53 -11.55
C SER A 76 -2.11 -2.38 -12.42
N ARG A 77 -1.83 -1.14 -12.82
CA ARG A 77 -0.69 -0.77 -13.68
C ARG A 77 0.50 -0.28 -12.89
N GLY A 78 1.70 -0.53 -13.41
CA GLY A 78 2.95 -0.21 -12.74
C GLY A 78 3.48 -1.35 -11.88
N THR A 79 4.37 -0.99 -10.96
CA THR A 79 4.99 -1.87 -9.98
C THR A 79 4.48 -1.54 -8.57
N ILE A 80 4.63 -2.50 -7.67
CA ILE A 80 4.36 -2.34 -6.24
C ILE A 80 5.54 -2.87 -5.41
N PRO A 81 6.06 -2.09 -4.44
CA PRO A 81 7.04 -2.57 -3.50
C PRO A 81 6.36 -3.47 -2.45
N ILE A 82 6.44 -4.78 -2.66
CA ILE A 82 5.88 -5.81 -1.77
C ILE A 82 6.79 -5.94 -0.56
N GLN A 83 6.27 -5.62 0.63
CA GLN A 83 6.97 -5.88 1.89
C GLN A 83 6.57 -7.25 2.44
N ILE A 84 7.55 -8.16 2.54
CA ILE A 84 7.36 -9.50 3.07
C ILE A 84 7.90 -9.54 4.50
N ALA A 85 7.03 -9.83 5.47
CA ALA A 85 7.34 -9.77 6.90
C ALA A 85 6.68 -10.90 7.70
N GLY A 86 7.06 -11.03 8.97
CA GLY A 86 6.54 -12.04 9.89
C GLY A 86 7.42 -13.31 9.92
N ASN A 87 6.79 -14.48 9.99
CA ASN A 87 7.49 -15.77 9.98
C ASN A 87 7.80 -16.20 8.54
N VAL A 88 8.86 -15.63 7.95
CA VAL A 88 9.29 -15.84 6.56
C VAL A 88 10.80 -16.03 6.48
N LYS A 89 11.27 -16.89 5.58
CA LYS A 89 12.70 -17.22 5.47
C LYS A 89 13.52 -16.07 4.89
N TYR A 90 13.01 -15.40 3.87
CA TYR A 90 13.63 -14.24 3.22
C TYR A 90 12.72 -13.01 3.35
N PRO A 91 12.73 -12.32 4.50
CA PRO A 91 11.99 -11.07 4.68
C PRO A 91 12.65 -9.94 3.90
N GLY A 92 11.87 -8.94 3.50
CA GLY A 92 12.43 -7.78 2.82
C GLY A 92 11.43 -7.00 1.99
N LEU A 93 11.97 -6.19 1.08
CA LEU A 93 11.22 -5.41 0.11
C LEU A 93 11.56 -5.91 -1.29
N TYR A 94 10.53 -6.32 -2.01
CA TYR A 94 10.64 -6.83 -3.37
C TYR A 94 9.70 -6.01 -4.26
N GLU A 95 10.27 -5.26 -5.19
CA GLU A 95 9.45 -4.52 -6.16
C GLU A 95 9.17 -5.42 -7.36
N ALA A 96 7.89 -5.60 -7.66
CA ALA A 96 7.42 -6.42 -8.78
C ALA A 96 6.26 -5.73 -9.51
N ALA A 97 6.05 -6.11 -10.76
CA ALA A 97 4.82 -5.78 -11.46
C ALA A 97 3.63 -6.50 -10.79
N PHE A 98 2.45 -5.89 -10.81
CA PHE A 98 1.22 -6.56 -10.39
C PHE A 98 0.98 -7.84 -11.23
N GLY A 99 0.40 -8.85 -10.58
CA GLY A 99 -0.03 -10.10 -11.23
C GLY A 99 0.72 -11.36 -10.84
N MET A 100 1.85 -11.27 -10.11
CA MET A 100 2.41 -12.44 -9.45
C MET A 100 1.40 -13.03 -8.47
N THR A 101 1.28 -14.34 -8.39
CA THR A 101 0.40 -14.99 -7.41
C THR A 101 0.93 -14.82 -5.99
N LEU A 102 0.04 -14.88 -5.00
CA LEU A 102 0.44 -14.87 -3.59
C LEU A 102 1.38 -16.05 -3.26
N GLY A 103 1.21 -17.19 -3.93
CA GLY A 103 2.08 -18.36 -3.83
C GLY A 103 3.51 -18.07 -4.28
N GLU A 104 3.69 -17.49 -5.47
CA GLU A 104 5.02 -17.10 -5.98
C GLU A 104 5.71 -16.11 -5.01
N ILE A 105 4.95 -15.17 -4.44
CA ILE A 105 5.48 -14.21 -3.46
C ILE A 105 5.92 -14.92 -2.17
N VAL A 106 5.13 -15.85 -1.65
CA VAL A 106 5.36 -16.47 -0.34
C VAL A 106 6.38 -17.60 -0.40
N ASP A 107 6.25 -18.48 -1.38
CA ASP A 107 7.04 -19.71 -1.48
C ASP A 107 8.34 -19.48 -2.24
N ASP A 108 8.28 -18.78 -3.38
CA ASP A 108 9.45 -18.64 -4.26
C ASP A 108 10.31 -17.44 -3.83
N ILE A 109 9.70 -16.25 -3.69
CA ILE A 109 10.42 -15.05 -3.22
C ILE A 109 10.72 -15.15 -1.72
N GLY A 110 9.68 -15.38 -0.91
CA GLY A 110 9.80 -15.43 0.55
C GLY A 110 10.49 -16.69 1.07
N GLY A 111 10.58 -17.76 0.28
CA GLY A 111 11.23 -19.01 0.65
C GLY A 111 10.47 -19.82 1.71
N GLY A 112 9.17 -19.58 1.88
CA GLY A 112 8.35 -20.19 2.94
C GLY A 112 8.65 -19.62 4.33
N THR A 113 8.35 -20.37 5.39
CA THR A 113 8.50 -19.86 6.77
C THR A 113 9.94 -19.97 7.29
N ALA A 114 10.35 -19.05 8.16
CA ALA A 114 11.64 -19.14 8.86
C ALA A 114 11.75 -20.41 9.71
N THR A 115 10.61 -20.91 10.19
CA THR A 115 10.52 -22.14 11.00
C THR A 115 10.61 -23.44 10.19
N GLY A 116 10.53 -23.37 8.86
CA GLY A 116 10.41 -24.55 7.98
C GLY A 116 9.05 -25.27 8.08
N ARG A 117 8.14 -24.81 8.94
CA ARG A 117 6.76 -25.33 9.04
C ARG A 117 5.91 -24.81 7.87
N PRO A 118 4.84 -25.52 7.48
CA PRO A 118 3.93 -25.04 6.45
C PRO A 118 3.28 -23.70 6.81
N VAL A 119 3.07 -22.85 5.82
CA VAL A 119 2.31 -21.60 5.95
C VAL A 119 0.84 -21.94 6.18
N LYS A 120 0.26 -21.45 7.29
CA LYS A 120 -1.18 -21.64 7.57
C LYS A 120 -2.04 -20.53 6.96
N ALA A 121 -1.58 -19.29 7.07
CA ALA A 121 -2.25 -18.12 6.54
C ALA A 121 -1.25 -16.98 6.33
N VAL A 122 -1.58 -16.05 5.44
CA VAL A 122 -0.84 -14.80 5.20
C VAL A 122 -1.81 -13.64 5.31
N GLN A 123 -1.47 -12.61 6.10
CA GLN A 123 -2.25 -11.38 6.14
C GLN A 123 -1.72 -10.41 5.07
N VAL A 124 -2.60 -9.95 4.19
CA VAL A 124 -2.26 -9.02 3.10
C VAL A 124 -3.01 -7.71 3.31
N GLY A 125 -2.32 -6.57 3.22
CA GLY A 125 -2.93 -5.23 3.37
C GLY A 125 -2.85 -4.62 4.78
N GLY A 126 -2.02 -5.18 5.66
CA GLY A 126 -1.85 -4.69 7.04
C GLY A 126 -2.97 -5.16 7.98
N PRO A 127 -3.13 -4.55 9.17
CA PRO A 127 -4.00 -5.09 10.22
C PRO A 127 -5.50 -5.07 9.88
N LEU A 128 -5.90 -4.30 8.86
CA LEU A 128 -7.28 -4.27 8.33
C LEU A 128 -7.50 -5.27 7.19
N GLY A 129 -6.44 -5.94 6.75
CA GLY A 129 -6.46 -6.94 5.69
C GLY A 129 -6.90 -8.33 6.17
N ALA A 130 -7.40 -9.13 5.24
CA ALA A 130 -7.83 -10.49 5.49
C ALA A 130 -6.65 -11.47 5.65
N TYR A 131 -6.90 -12.58 6.33
CA TYR A 131 -5.99 -13.74 6.36
C TYR A 131 -6.32 -14.69 5.21
N PHE A 132 -5.39 -14.83 4.27
CA PHE A 132 -5.50 -15.71 3.12
C PHE A 132 -4.97 -17.09 3.48
N PRO A 133 -5.81 -18.16 3.45
CA PRO A 133 -5.34 -19.53 3.62
C PRO A 133 -4.61 -19.99 2.35
N ARG A 134 -3.87 -21.09 2.47
CA ARG A 134 -3.10 -21.70 1.37
C ARG A 134 -3.93 -21.92 0.09
N ALA A 135 -5.22 -22.23 0.21
CA ALA A 135 -6.13 -22.45 -0.92
C ALA A 135 -6.35 -21.21 -1.81
N LEU A 136 -6.01 -20.01 -1.33
CA LEU A 136 -6.10 -18.76 -2.10
C LEU A 136 -4.73 -18.27 -2.58
N PHE A 137 -3.70 -19.11 -2.59
CA PHE A 137 -2.36 -18.67 -2.99
C PHE A 137 -2.22 -18.49 -4.50
N ASP A 138 -3.13 -19.05 -5.29
CA ASP A 138 -3.18 -18.81 -6.74
C ASP A 138 -3.79 -17.43 -7.07
N THR A 139 -4.26 -16.65 -6.08
CA THR A 139 -4.80 -15.31 -6.31
C THR A 139 -3.70 -14.38 -6.82
N PRO A 140 -3.85 -13.79 -8.02
CA PRO A 140 -2.91 -12.81 -8.55
C PRO A 140 -2.87 -11.56 -7.67
N PHE A 141 -1.69 -11.07 -7.36
CA PHE A 141 -1.47 -9.85 -6.57
C PHE A 141 -1.86 -8.63 -7.42
N ASP A 142 -3.14 -8.29 -7.31
CA ASP A 142 -3.89 -7.30 -8.09
C ASP A 142 -5.03 -6.75 -7.22
N TYR A 143 -5.38 -5.47 -7.38
CA TYR A 143 -6.41 -4.84 -6.54
C TYR A 143 -7.79 -5.46 -6.71
N GLU A 144 -8.19 -5.83 -7.92
CA GLU A 144 -9.52 -6.40 -8.17
C GLU A 144 -9.62 -7.87 -7.77
N ALA A 145 -8.54 -8.64 -7.93
CA ALA A 145 -8.51 -10.04 -7.52
C ALA A 145 -8.52 -10.23 -5.98
N PHE A 146 -8.05 -9.24 -5.23
CA PHE A 146 -8.00 -9.25 -3.76
C PHE A 146 -9.21 -8.60 -3.07
N ALA A 147 -10.07 -7.90 -3.83
CA ALA A 147 -11.25 -7.20 -3.32
C ALA A 147 -12.45 -8.15 -3.10
#